data_AF-A0A078AH72-F1
#
_entry.id   AF-A0A078AH72-F1
#
_cell.length_a   1.000
_cell.length_b   1.000
_cell.length_c   1.000
_cell.angle_alpha   90.00
_cell.angle_beta   90.00
_cell.angle_gamma   90.00
#
_symmetry.space_group_name_H-M   'P 1'
#
loop_
_entity.id
_entity.type
_entity.pdbx_description
1 polymer ?
#
loop_
_entity_poly.entity_id
_entity_poly.type
_entity_poly.pdbx_seq_one_letter_code
_entity_poly.pdbx_strand_id
1 'polypeptide(L)'
;MAFSLLVLGTDEIIIFRPNDLDFSQWYVFLIELFFTFTFQVVIQHSKNSKVTIFDNMVLGVGSVAAAIYFSITCAGRFTGAALNPTIGFTNLTFVAIALDTNDYIKFLPAYVFGPLIGGVLAGLFTAHVSARIIHDPNEYNQVRKFARMTEDVKKHKPLSTDQEPLYYNST
;
A
#
# COMPACT_ATOMS: atom_id res chain seq x y z
N MET A 1 -7.10 -7.45 24.78
CA MET A 1 -6.24 -6.40 25.39
C MET A 1 -5.49 -6.90 26.61
N ALA A 2 -6.13 -7.43 27.66
CA ALA A 2 -5.43 -7.99 28.83
C ALA A 2 -4.43 -9.12 28.50
N PHE A 3 -4.79 -10.03 27.58
CA PHE A 3 -3.89 -11.07 27.10
C PHE A 3 -2.65 -10.51 26.38
N SER A 4 -2.82 -9.45 25.57
CA SER A 4 -1.72 -8.79 24.86
C SER A 4 -0.74 -8.14 25.83
N LEU A 5 -1.23 -7.47 26.87
CA LEU A 5 -0.42 -6.92 27.96
C LEU A 5 0.37 -8.00 28.69
N LEU A 6 -0.26 -9.14 28.97
CA LEU A 6 0.37 -10.26 29.66
C LEU A 6 1.48 -10.92 28.82
N VAL A 7 1.31 -10.98 27.50
CA VAL A 7 2.26 -11.64 26.59
C VAL A 7 3.41 -10.72 26.16
N LEU A 8 3.13 -9.44 25.87
CA LEU A 8 4.11 -8.50 25.31
C LEU A 8 4.86 -7.68 26.38
N GLY A 9 4.35 -7.64 27.61
CA GLY A 9 4.84 -6.70 28.63
C GLY A 9 4.49 -5.25 28.29
N THR A 10 4.99 -4.31 29.09
CA THR A 10 4.72 -2.86 28.92
C THR A 10 5.86 -2.11 28.24
N ASP A 11 7.04 -2.73 28.13
CA ASP A 11 8.28 -2.04 27.75
C ASP A 11 8.43 -1.78 26.24
N GLU A 12 7.65 -2.45 25.38
CA GLU A 12 7.75 -2.33 23.91
C GLU A 12 6.43 -1.93 23.21
N ILE A 13 5.55 -1.19 23.90
CA ILE A 13 4.31 -0.73 23.26
C ILE A 13 4.63 0.39 22.27
N ILE A 14 4.50 0.10 20.97
CA ILE A 14 4.56 1.12 19.91
C ILE A 14 3.29 1.97 20.01
N ILE A 15 3.47 3.28 20.25
CA ILE A 15 2.36 4.24 20.39
C ILE A 15 2.29 5.09 19.12
N PHE A 16 1.14 5.08 18.44
CA PHE A 16 0.88 6.01 17.34
C PHE A 16 0.46 7.36 17.92
N ARG A 17 1.44 8.24 18.11
CA ARG A 17 1.25 9.60 18.60
C ARG A 17 2.20 10.57 17.90
N PRO A 18 1.86 11.86 17.83
CA PRO A 18 2.86 12.87 17.54
C PRO A 18 3.95 12.87 18.63
N ASN A 19 5.18 13.19 18.23
CA ASN A 19 6.30 13.36 19.17
C ASN A 19 6.04 14.50 20.17
N ASP A 20 5.29 15.50 19.74
CA ASP A 20 4.87 16.64 20.54
C ASP A 20 3.36 16.59 20.75
N LEU A 21 2.94 16.54 22.02
CA LEU A 21 1.52 16.47 22.40
C LEU A 21 0.82 17.81 22.26
N ASP A 22 1.54 18.91 22.05
CA ASP A 22 1.00 20.24 21.80
C ASP A 22 0.65 20.44 20.31
N PHE A 23 0.93 19.45 19.45
CA PHE A 23 0.50 19.47 18.07
C PHE A 23 -1.02 19.62 17.94
N SER A 24 -1.43 20.50 17.03
CA SER A 24 -2.83 20.67 16.68
C SER A 24 -3.40 19.36 16.14
N GLN A 25 -4.55 18.93 16.67
CA GLN A 25 -5.28 17.77 16.16
C GLN A 25 -5.57 17.89 14.66
N TRP A 26 -5.78 19.13 14.19
CA TRP A 26 -5.99 19.43 12.78
C TRP A 26 -4.76 19.11 11.91
N TYR A 27 -3.57 19.39 12.43
CA TYR A 27 -2.33 19.06 11.74
C TYR A 27 -2.13 17.55 11.61
N VAL A 28 -2.37 16.79 12.69
CA VAL A 28 -2.36 15.33 12.68
C VAL A 28 -3.37 14.77 11.69
N PHE A 29 -4.58 15.33 11.69
CA PHE A 29 -5.64 14.95 10.75
C PHE A 29 -5.24 15.15 9.30
N LEU A 30 -4.65 16.30 8.95
CA LEU A 30 -4.23 16.58 7.57
C LEU A 30 -3.12 15.64 7.09
N ILE A 31 -2.17 15.30 7.97
CA ILE A 31 -1.11 14.34 7.64
C ILE A 31 -1.70 12.95 7.39
N GLU A 32 -2.50 12.44 8.34
CA GLU A 32 -3.13 11.12 8.21
C GLU A 32 -4.04 11.06 6.97
N LEU A 33 -4.82 12.11 6.70
CA LEU A 33 -5.63 12.22 5.49
C LEU A 33 -4.78 12.18 4.21
N PHE A 34 -3.73 12.99 4.13
CA PHE A 34 -2.91 13.12 2.93
C PHE A 34 -2.13 11.84 2.60
N PHE A 35 -1.49 11.25 3.60
CA PHE A 35 -0.74 10.01 3.39
C PHE A 35 -1.67 8.82 3.17
N THR A 36 -2.83 8.76 3.85
CA THR A 36 -3.83 7.73 3.54
C THR A 36 -4.36 7.85 2.12
N PHE A 37 -4.69 9.06 1.68
CA PHE A 37 -5.07 9.32 0.30
C PHE A 37 -4.00 8.81 -0.68
N THR A 38 -2.74 9.18 -0.45
CA THR A 38 -1.63 8.85 -1.35
C THR A 38 -1.43 7.33 -1.49
N PHE A 39 -1.34 6.58 -0.38
CA PHE A 39 -1.13 5.14 -0.50
C PHE A 39 -2.38 4.42 -1.03
N GLN A 40 -3.60 4.91 -0.71
CA GLN A 40 -4.83 4.34 -1.24
C GLN A 40 -4.96 4.55 -2.75
N VAL A 41 -4.51 5.69 -3.28
CA VAL A 41 -4.45 5.90 -4.74
C VAL A 41 -3.59 4.81 -5.39
N VAL A 42 -2.42 4.50 -4.83
CA VAL A 42 -1.55 3.42 -5.34
C VAL A 42 -2.26 2.06 -5.28
N ILE A 43 -2.95 1.74 -4.19
CA ILE A 43 -3.74 0.50 -4.08
C ILE A 43 -4.81 0.44 -5.18
N GLN A 44 -5.55 1.54 -5.39
CA GLN A 44 -6.62 1.58 -6.39
C GLN A 44 -6.07 1.50 -7.81
N HIS A 45 -4.93 2.14 -8.10
CA HIS A 45 -4.25 2.01 -9.40
C HIS A 45 -3.75 0.60 -9.66
N SER A 46 -3.20 -0.09 -8.64
CA SER A 46 -2.77 -1.47 -8.76
C SER A 46 -3.93 -2.46 -8.95
N LYS A 47 -5.15 -2.11 -8.50
CA LYS A 47 -6.34 -2.99 -8.61
C LYS A 47 -7.21 -2.69 -9.81
N ASN A 48 -7.25 -1.46 -10.29
CA ASN A 48 -8.13 -1.05 -11.37
C ASN A 48 -7.52 -1.42 -12.71
N SER A 49 -8.13 -2.38 -13.42
CA SER A 49 -7.66 -2.85 -14.73
C SER A 49 -7.59 -1.77 -15.81
N LYS A 50 -8.31 -0.65 -15.63
CA LYS A 50 -8.26 0.49 -16.55
C LYS A 50 -7.04 1.39 -16.34
N VAL A 51 -6.42 1.33 -15.17
CA VAL A 51 -5.34 2.25 -14.77
C VAL A 51 -4.04 1.52 -14.47
N THR A 52 -4.11 0.24 -14.09
CA THR A 52 -2.92 -0.56 -13.85
C THR A 52 -2.08 -0.68 -15.12
N ILE A 53 -0.78 -0.45 -14.97
CA ILE A 53 0.22 -0.69 -16.01
C ILE A 53 0.65 -2.17 -15.99
N PHE A 54 0.45 -2.84 -14.84
CA PHE A 54 0.92 -4.19 -14.60
C PHE A 54 -0.25 -5.18 -14.59
N ASP A 55 -0.13 -6.25 -15.38
CA ASP A 55 -1.03 -7.42 -15.32
C ASP A 55 -0.63 -8.39 -14.19
N ASN A 56 0.59 -8.23 -13.64
CA ASN A 56 1.12 -9.12 -12.62
C ASN A 56 0.80 -8.61 -11.20
N MET A 57 0.01 -9.38 -10.44
CA MET A 57 -0.30 -9.11 -9.04
C MET A 57 0.93 -8.92 -8.15
N VAL A 58 2.05 -9.59 -8.44
CA VAL A 58 3.29 -9.48 -7.63
C VAL A 58 3.84 -8.06 -7.64
N LEU A 59 3.85 -7.41 -8.82
CA LEU A 59 4.29 -6.02 -8.95
C LEU A 59 3.30 -5.05 -8.27
N GLY A 60 2.00 -5.36 -8.33
CA GLY A 60 0.96 -4.61 -7.62
C GLY A 60 1.11 -4.68 -6.09
N VAL A 61 1.47 -5.84 -5.54
CA VAL A 61 1.76 -5.97 -4.10
C VAL A 61 3.03 -5.20 -3.75
N GLY A 62 4.08 -5.30 -4.58
CA GLY A 62 5.32 -4.56 -4.37
C GLY A 62 5.14 -3.04 -4.36
N SER A 63 4.33 -2.50 -5.27
CA SER A 63 4.05 -1.06 -5.32
C SER A 63 3.26 -0.58 -4.09
N VAL A 64 2.31 -1.38 -3.62
CA VAL A 64 1.55 -1.09 -2.39
C VAL A 64 2.47 -1.14 -1.16
N ALA A 65 3.35 -2.14 -1.06
CA ALA A 65 4.32 -2.22 0.03
C ALA A 65 5.25 -1.00 0.03
N ALA A 66 5.75 -0.58 -1.14
CA ALA A 66 6.57 0.61 -1.27
C ALA A 66 5.81 1.90 -0.88
N ALA A 67 4.54 2.03 -1.25
CA ALA A 67 3.70 3.18 -0.90
C ALA A 67 3.42 3.27 0.60
N ILE A 68 3.16 2.14 1.26
CA ILE A 68 3.00 2.06 2.70
C ILE A 68 4.33 2.43 3.39
N TYR A 69 5.45 1.85 2.96
CA TYR A 69 6.77 2.16 3.50
C TYR A 69 7.08 3.65 3.40
N PHE A 70 6.91 4.25 2.22
CA PHE A 70 7.07 5.69 2.01
C PHE A 70 6.20 6.52 2.97
N SER A 71 4.92 6.15 3.10
CA SER A 71 3.99 6.87 3.96
C SER A 71 4.40 6.81 5.43
N ILE A 72 4.84 5.63 5.91
CA ILE A 72 5.36 5.45 7.27
C ILE A 72 6.65 6.25 7.48
N THR A 73 7.59 6.21 6.54
CA THR A 73 8.86 6.96 6.66
C THR A 73 8.63 8.47 6.70
N CYS A 74 7.69 8.99 5.92
CA CYS A 74 7.43 10.43 5.86
C CYS A 74 6.55 10.93 7.01
N ALA A 75 5.47 10.21 7.33
CA ALA A 75 4.47 10.64 8.32
C ALA A 75 4.75 10.12 9.74
N GLY A 76 5.52 9.03 9.86
CA GLY A 76 5.73 8.31 11.12
C GLY A 76 6.33 9.18 12.21
N ARG A 77 7.31 10.04 11.86
CA ARG A 77 7.91 10.99 12.83
C ARG A 77 6.95 12.08 13.34
N PHE A 78 5.82 12.29 12.66
CA PHE A 78 4.88 13.37 12.99
C PHE A 78 3.61 12.86 13.65
N THR A 79 3.17 11.65 13.32
CA THR A 79 1.86 11.11 13.70
C THR A 79 1.92 9.64 14.11
N GLY A 80 3.05 8.96 13.95
CA GLY A 80 3.10 7.50 14.04
C GLY A 80 2.51 6.77 12.83
N ALA A 81 1.94 7.50 11.86
CA ALA A 81 1.43 6.98 10.58
C ALA A 81 0.48 5.79 10.76
N ALA A 82 -0.65 6.01 11.46
CA ALA A 82 -1.62 4.94 11.66
C ALA A 82 -2.22 4.49 10.32
N LEU A 83 -2.50 5.45 9.43
CA LEU A 83 -2.92 5.29 8.04
C LEU A 83 -4.18 4.44 7.80
N ASN A 84 -4.77 3.91 8.87
CA ASN A 84 -5.89 2.99 8.90
C ASN A 84 -6.70 3.27 10.18
N PRO A 85 -8.03 3.43 10.08
CA PRO A 85 -8.85 3.83 11.21
C PRO A 85 -8.91 2.76 12.30
N THR A 86 -8.89 1.47 11.93
CA THR A 86 -8.87 0.36 12.89
C THR A 86 -7.56 0.32 13.64
N ILE A 87 -6.43 0.49 12.96
CA ILE A 87 -5.09 0.50 13.57
C ILE A 87 -4.96 1.68 14.54
N GLY A 88 -5.36 2.88 14.12
CA GLY A 88 -5.37 4.06 14.99
C GLY A 88 -6.26 3.85 16.22
N PHE A 89 -7.49 3.39 16.00
CA PHE A 89 -8.45 3.17 17.09
C PHE A 89 -7.97 2.15 18.12
N THR A 90 -7.53 0.97 17.67
CA THR A 90 -7.08 -0.09 18.59
C THR A 90 -5.80 0.28 19.31
N ASN A 91 -4.85 0.95 18.65
CA ASN A 91 -3.61 1.36 19.29
C ASN A 91 -3.86 2.39 20.40
N LEU A 92 -4.58 3.47 20.10
CA LEU A 92 -4.81 4.57 21.05
C LEU A 92 -5.68 4.13 22.23
N THR A 93 -6.73 3.33 21.99
CA THR A 93 -7.56 2.79 23.08
C THR A 93 -6.79 1.79 23.93
N PHE A 94 -5.96 0.93 23.32
CA PHE A 94 -5.11 0.00 24.06
C PHE A 94 -4.11 0.75 24.93
N VAL A 95 -3.41 1.73 24.39
CA VAL A 95 -2.41 2.54 25.12
C VAL A 95 -3.06 3.29 26.27
N ALA A 96 -4.25 3.87 26.05
CA ALA A 96 -4.96 4.57 27.12
C ALA A 96 -5.32 3.66 28.30
N ILE A 97 -5.75 2.42 28.02
CA ILE A 97 -6.08 1.44 29.04
C ILE A 97 -4.81 0.87 29.70
N ALA A 98 -3.78 0.59 28.90
CA ALA A 98 -2.54 -0.05 29.36
C ALA A 98 -1.70 0.86 30.25
N LEU A 99 -1.67 2.17 29.95
CA LEU A 99 -0.85 3.16 30.64
C LEU A 99 -1.68 4.08 31.55
N ASP A 100 -2.98 3.85 31.67
CA ASP A 100 -3.92 4.65 32.47
C ASP A 100 -3.82 6.17 32.19
N THR A 101 -3.76 6.54 30.90
CA THR A 101 -3.65 7.94 30.44
C THR A 101 -4.62 8.26 29.30
N ASN A 102 -5.13 9.50 29.29
CA ASN A 102 -6.00 10.01 28.24
C ASN A 102 -5.29 10.98 27.27
N ASP A 103 -3.99 11.20 27.43
CA ASP A 103 -3.24 12.24 26.70
C ASP A 103 -3.28 12.05 25.18
N TYR A 104 -3.42 10.80 24.73
CA TYR A 104 -3.41 10.45 23.31
C TYR A 104 -4.82 10.35 22.71
N ILE A 105 -5.85 10.11 23.53
CA ILE A 105 -7.24 9.93 23.04
C ILE A 105 -7.73 11.19 22.32
N LYS A 106 -7.24 12.38 22.69
CA LYS A 106 -7.58 13.63 22.00
C LYS A 106 -7.26 13.60 20.50
N PHE A 107 -6.33 12.76 20.04
CA PHE A 107 -5.99 12.61 18.63
C PHE A 107 -6.82 11.52 17.92
N LEU A 108 -7.58 10.71 18.66
CA LEU A 108 -8.38 9.61 18.12
C LEU A 108 -9.28 10.03 16.94
N PRO A 109 -9.99 11.19 16.96
CA PRO A 109 -10.78 11.62 15.81
C PRO A 109 -9.93 11.81 14.55
N ALA A 110 -8.70 12.33 14.67
CA ALA A 110 -7.81 12.52 13.54
C ALA A 110 -7.41 11.18 12.90
N TYR A 111 -7.07 10.18 13.71
CA TYR A 111 -6.68 8.84 13.25
C TYR A 111 -7.84 7.99 12.72
N VAL A 112 -9.08 8.32 13.06
CA VAL A 112 -10.26 7.63 12.51
C VAL A 112 -10.76 8.33 11.25
N PHE A 113 -11.03 9.63 11.32
CA PHE A 113 -11.64 10.36 10.21
C PHE A 113 -10.64 10.69 9.10
N GLY A 114 -9.38 10.97 9.42
CA GLY A 114 -8.34 11.26 8.42
C GLY A 114 -8.20 10.12 7.42
N PRO A 115 -7.92 8.89 7.87
CA PRO A 115 -7.82 7.73 6.99
C PRO A 115 -9.11 7.39 6.23
N LEU A 116 -10.28 7.50 6.88
CA LEU A 116 -11.57 7.25 6.22
C LEU A 116 -11.80 8.23 5.06
N ILE A 117 -11.63 9.53 5.30
CA ILE A 117 -11.82 10.58 4.29
C ILE A 117 -10.75 10.43 3.19
N GLY A 118 -9.48 10.19 3.57
CA GLY A 118 -8.39 9.97 2.61
C GLY A 118 -8.67 8.80 1.66
N GLY A 119 -9.19 7.68 2.19
CA GLY A 119 -9.58 6.52 1.38
C GLY A 119 -10.74 6.80 0.43
N VAL A 120 -11.78 7.53 0.89
CA VAL A 120 -12.89 7.96 0.03
C VAL A 120 -12.40 8.87 -1.09
N LEU A 121 -11.57 9.86 -0.77
CA LEU A 121 -10.98 10.78 -1.75
C LEU A 121 -10.13 10.03 -2.79
N ALA A 122 -9.36 9.03 -2.37
CA ALA A 122 -8.56 8.21 -3.28
C ALA A 122 -9.41 7.42 -4.27
N GLY A 123 -10.53 6.86 -3.79
CA GLY A 123 -11.52 6.18 -4.63
C GLY A 123 -12.14 7.12 -5.66
N LEU A 124 -12.60 8.29 -5.22
CA LEU A 124 -13.18 9.31 -6.10
C LEU A 124 -12.16 9.82 -7.13
N PHE A 125 -10.93 10.08 -6.72
CA PHE A 125 -9.85 10.50 -7.60
C PHE A 125 -9.57 9.44 -8.67
N THR A 126 -9.49 8.17 -8.28
CA THR A 126 -9.25 7.08 -9.24
C THR A 126 -10.40 6.95 -10.24
N ALA A 127 -11.65 7.03 -9.75
CA ALA A 127 -12.84 6.87 -10.56
C ALA A 127 -13.07 8.03 -11.54
N HIS A 128 -12.85 9.27 -11.11
CA HIS A 128 -13.22 10.45 -11.89
C HIS A 128 -12.05 11.15 -12.58
N VAL A 129 -10.83 10.99 -12.09
CA VAL A 129 -9.64 11.65 -12.66
C VAL A 129 -8.80 10.62 -13.41
N SER A 130 -8.32 9.58 -12.71
CA SER A 130 -7.36 8.64 -13.29
C SER A 130 -7.95 7.80 -14.43
N ALA A 131 -9.14 7.22 -14.22
CA ALA A 131 -9.76 6.35 -15.21
C ALA A 131 -10.22 7.09 -16.48
N ARG A 132 -10.33 8.43 -16.46
CA ARG A 132 -10.74 9.22 -17.63
C ARG A 132 -9.60 9.52 -18.60
N ILE A 133 -8.36 9.54 -18.12
CA ILE A 133 -7.19 9.94 -18.93
C ILE A 133 -6.75 8.82 -19.88
N ILE A 134 -7.07 7.54 -19.58
CA ILE A 134 -6.60 6.37 -20.34
C ILE A 134 -7.56 5.98 -21.49
N HIS A 135 -8.35 6.94 -21.98
CA HIS A 135 -9.37 6.70 -23.01
C HIS A 135 -8.89 6.95 -24.45
N ASP A 136 -7.59 6.86 -24.77
CA ASP A 136 -7.18 6.68 -26.17
C ASP A 136 -7.17 5.18 -26.51
N PRO A 137 -8.19 4.65 -27.24
CA PRO A 137 -8.25 3.24 -27.62
C PRO A 137 -7.04 2.80 -28.44
N ASN A 138 -6.30 3.72 -29.09
CA ASN A 138 -5.08 3.37 -29.82
C ASN A 138 -3.93 3.00 -28.88
N GLU A 139 -3.74 3.72 -27.77
CA GLU A 139 -2.70 3.40 -26.79
C GLU A 139 -2.98 2.09 -26.06
N TYR A 140 -4.23 1.84 -25.66
CA TYR A 140 -4.61 0.57 -25.03
C TYR A 140 -4.30 -0.63 -25.93
N ASN A 141 -4.60 -0.51 -27.23
CA ASN A 141 -4.29 -1.54 -28.21
C ASN A 141 -2.77 -1.71 -28.42
N GLN A 142 -1.98 -0.63 -28.34
CA GLN A 142 -0.51 -0.72 -28.43
C GLN A 142 0.10 -1.41 -27.21
N VAL A 143 -0.31 -1.05 -25.99
CA VAL A 143 0.16 -1.69 -24.74
C VAL A 143 -0.19 -3.17 -24.74
N ARG A 144 -1.42 -3.53 -25.13
CA ARG A 144 -1.86 -4.93 -25.23
C ARG A 144 -1.11 -5.70 -26.31
N LYS A 145 -0.79 -5.07 -27.45
CA LYS A 145 0.01 -5.67 -28.53
C LYS A 145 1.45 -5.92 -28.07
N PHE A 146 2.06 -4.98 -27.33
CA PHE A 146 3.38 -5.16 -26.72
C PHE A 146 3.40 -6.30 -25.69
N ALA A 147 2.40 -6.35 -24.80
CA ALA A 147 2.28 -7.42 -23.81
C ALA A 147 2.21 -8.80 -24.48
N ARG A 148 1.38 -8.95 -25.53
CA ARG A 148 1.28 -10.19 -26.32
C ARG A 148 2.59 -10.57 -27.00
N MET A 149 3.29 -9.61 -27.62
CA MET A 149 4.61 -9.89 -28.22
C MET A 149 5.62 -10.40 -27.18
N THR A 150 5.53 -9.91 -25.94
CA THR A 150 6.46 -10.33 -24.88
C THR A 150 6.13 -11.75 -24.37
N GLU A 151 4.85 -12.11 -24.31
CA GLU A 151 4.42 -13.49 -24.02
C GLU A 151 4.84 -14.47 -25.12
N ASP A 152 4.67 -14.11 -26.39
CA ASP A 152 5.08 -14.95 -27.52
C ASP A 152 6.60 -15.20 -27.53
N VAL A 153 7.39 -14.17 -27.23
CA VAL A 153 8.85 -14.29 -27.05
C VAL A 153 9.19 -15.22 -25.88
N LYS A 154 8.41 -15.19 -24.80
CA LYS A 154 8.66 -16.03 -23.62
C LYS A 154 8.26 -17.50 -23.85
N LYS A 155 7.25 -17.75 -24.69
CA LYS A 155 6.87 -19.10 -25.14
C LYS A 155 7.90 -19.73 -26.07
N HIS A 156 8.74 -18.93 -26.73
CA HIS A 156 9.89 -19.43 -27.46
C HIS A 156 11.10 -19.66 -26.54
N LYS A 157 11.13 -20.82 -25.85
CA LYS A 157 12.39 -21.46 -25.41
C LYS A 157 12.15 -22.94 -25.06
N PRO A 158 13.11 -23.86 -25.27
CA PRO A 158 14.37 -23.81 -26.05
C PRO A 158 14.31 -24.71 -27.30
N LEU A 159 15.25 -24.55 -28.24
CA LEU A 159 15.53 -25.64 -29.18
C LEU A 159 15.92 -26.87 -28.36
N SER A 160 15.23 -27.99 -28.57
CA SER A 160 15.58 -29.27 -27.96
C SER A 160 17.02 -29.61 -28.34
N THR A 161 17.88 -29.72 -27.33
CA THR A 161 19.24 -30.24 -27.45
C THR A 161 19.22 -31.77 -27.62
N ASP A 162 18.29 -32.29 -28.42
CA ASP A 162 18.17 -33.72 -28.76
C ASP A 162 18.81 -33.98 -30.13
N GLN A 163 20.04 -33.49 -30.34
CA GLN A 163 20.91 -34.08 -31.35
C GLN A 163 21.65 -35.24 -30.69
N GLU A 164 21.13 -36.45 -30.88
CA GLU A 164 21.85 -37.69 -30.56
C GLU A 164 23.20 -37.72 -31.32
N PRO A 165 24.31 -38.12 -30.68
CA PRO A 165 25.57 -38.31 -31.37
C PRO A 165 25.49 -39.52 -32.32
N LEU A 166 25.62 -39.27 -33.62
CA LEU A 166 25.80 -40.31 -34.64
C LEU A 166 27.14 -41.03 -34.38
N TYR A 167 27.06 -42.24 -33.83
CA TYR A 167 28.20 -43.16 -33.77
C TYR A 167 28.54 -43.64 -35.19
N TYR A 168 29.65 -43.13 -35.73
CA TYR A 168 30.27 -43.65 -36.95
C TYR A 168 30.98 -44.95 -36.61
N ASN A 169 30.44 -46.09 -37.06
CA ASN A 169 31.17 -47.35 -37.09
C ASN A 169 32.10 -47.35 -38.31
N SER A 170 33.40 -47.24 -38.06
CA SER A 170 34.46 -47.51 -39.05
C SER A 170 34.87 -48.99 -38.97
N THR A 171 34.51 -49.75 -40.00
CA THR A 171 35.16 -51.01 -40.41
C THR A 171 36.53 -50.75 -41.00
#